data_AF-A0A9E2G6K5-F1
#
_entry.id   AF-A0A9E2G6K5-F1
#
_cell.length_a   1.000
_cell.length_b   1.000
_cell.length_c   1.000
_cell.angle_alpha   90.00
_cell.angle_beta   90.00
_cell.angle_gamma   90.00
#
_symmetry.space_group_name_H-M   'P 1'
#
loop_
_entity.id
_entity.type
_entity.pdbx_description
1 polymer ?
#
loop_
_entity_poly.entity_id
_entity_poly.type
_entity_poly.pdbx_seq_one_letter_code
_entity_poly.pdbx_strand_id
1 'polypeptide(L)'
;LMGRGSNILASDRGVEAVVVKFNAPFFKKASISGNLLTVNSGLSLGRLVQLAKNHSLSGAEFLAGIPGTVGGALAMNAGGDMFITGYTESTLNEQASTGLYDIYLLYVAGF
;
A
#
# COMPACT_ATOMS: atom_id res chain seq x y z
N LEU A 1 11.04 7.73 -4.49
CA LEU A 1 10.02 7.46 -3.45
C LEU A 1 10.40 6.17 -2.72
N MET A 2 10.19 6.06 -1.41
CA MET A 2 10.58 4.89 -0.62
C MET A 2 9.54 4.53 0.45
N GLY A 3 9.20 3.24 0.51
CA GLY A 3 8.43 2.64 1.62
C GLY A 3 9.34 2.20 2.78
N ARG A 4 9.27 0.92 3.16
CA ARG A 4 10.13 0.34 4.20
C ARG A 4 11.57 0.05 3.74
N GLY A 5 11.81 -0.03 2.43
CA GLY A 5 13.11 -0.39 1.86
C GLY A 5 13.45 -1.89 1.97
N SER A 6 12.45 -2.75 2.18
CA SER A 6 12.63 -4.20 2.35
C SER A 6 13.06 -4.94 1.08
N ASN A 7 13.03 -4.28 -0.09
CA ASN A 7 13.49 -4.82 -1.36
C ASN A 7 14.43 -3.83 -2.09
N ILE A 8 15.27 -3.15 -1.32
CA ILE A 8 16.27 -2.21 -1.86
C ILE A 8 17.64 -2.63 -1.34
N LEU A 9 18.56 -2.88 -2.27
CA LEU A 9 19.99 -2.95 -1.98
C LEU A 9 20.62 -1.60 -2.35
N ALA A 10 20.87 -0.77 -1.35
CA ALA A 10 21.50 0.53 -1.56
C ALA A 10 23.02 0.40 -1.57
N SER A 11 23.67 1.14 -2.46
CA SER A 11 25.13 1.28 -2.47
C SER A 11 25.62 1.97 -1.20
N ASP A 12 26.76 1.53 -0.66
CA ASP A 12 27.43 2.22 0.46
C ASP A 12 27.85 3.65 0.12
N ARG A 13 28.01 3.95 -1.18
CA ARG A 13 28.26 5.32 -1.67
C ARG A 13 27.03 6.23 -1.59
N GLY A 14 25.87 5.71 -1.19
CA GLY A 14 24.61 6.43 -1.16
C GLY A 14 24.02 6.67 -2.56
N VAL A 15 23.11 7.65 -2.63
CA VAL A 15 22.45 8.09 -3.86
C VAL A 15 22.42 9.62 -3.91
N GLU A 16 22.80 10.20 -5.04
CA GLU A 16 22.70 11.63 -5.29
C GLU A 16 21.29 11.98 -5.79
N ALA A 17 20.31 11.85 -4.90
CA ALA A 17 18.90 12.12 -5.21
C ALA A 17 18.11 12.49 -3.96
N VAL A 18 16.96 13.15 -4.16
CA VAL A 18 15.98 13.35 -3.09
C VAL A 18 15.21 12.04 -2.83
N VAL A 19 15.35 11.50 -1.63
CA VAL A 19 14.61 10.31 -1.20
C VAL A 19 13.43 10.73 -0.31
N VAL A 20 12.21 10.61 -0.85
CA VAL A 20 10.98 10.81 -0.07
C VAL A 20 10.53 9.49 0.55
N LYS A 21 10.52 9.42 1.89
CA LYS A 21 10.09 8.24 2.65
C LYS A 21 8.68 8.40 3.23
N PHE A 22 7.81 7.43 2.97
CA PHE A 22 6.40 7.44 3.40
C PHE A 22 6.20 7.02 4.86
N ASN A 23 6.87 7.70 5.80
CA ASN A 23 6.84 7.33 7.22
C ASN A 23 5.94 8.22 8.10
N ALA A 24 5.55 9.39 7.60
CA ALA A 24 4.69 10.31 8.35
C ALA A 24 3.31 9.68 8.64
N PRO A 25 2.64 10.05 9.76
CA PRO A 25 1.33 9.50 10.12
C PRO A 25 0.29 9.60 9.00
N PHE A 26 0.35 10.68 8.20
CA PHE A 26 -0.50 10.85 7.02
C PHE A 26 -0.46 9.64 6.07
N PHE A 27 0.73 9.08 5.80
CA PHE A 27 0.89 7.95 4.88
C PHE A 27 0.43 6.61 5.44
N LYS A 28 0.05 6.56 6.72
CA LYS A 28 -0.37 5.34 7.42
C LYS A 28 -1.85 5.33 7.76
N LYS A 29 -2.62 6.28 7.20
CA LYS A 29 -4.07 6.34 7.38
C LYS A 29 -4.75 5.19 6.65
N ALA A 30 -5.88 4.77 7.21
CA ALA A 30 -6.79 3.79 6.65
C ALA A 30 -8.23 4.17 7.01
N SER A 31 -9.18 3.84 6.14
CA SER A 31 -10.62 3.98 6.37
C SER A 31 -11.36 2.78 5.80
N ILE A 32 -12.55 2.50 6.34
CA ILE A 32 -13.37 1.35 5.94
C ILE A 32 -14.78 1.83 5.65
N SER A 33 -15.34 1.36 4.54
CA SER A 33 -16.74 1.58 4.15
C SER A 33 -17.31 0.28 3.60
N GLY A 34 -18.18 -0.39 4.37
CA GLY A 34 -18.69 -1.72 4.01
C GLY A 34 -17.55 -2.73 3.87
N ASN A 35 -17.42 -3.35 2.69
CA ASN A 35 -16.36 -4.30 2.36
C ASN A 35 -15.09 -3.66 1.77
N LEU A 36 -15.01 -2.33 1.80
CA LEU A 36 -13.96 -1.57 1.15
C LEU A 36 -12.97 -1.03 2.19
N LEU A 37 -11.72 -1.50 2.13
CA LEU A 37 -10.61 -1.02 2.94
C LEU A 37 -9.72 -0.10 2.10
N THR A 38 -9.80 1.19 2.38
CA THR A 38 -9.00 2.26 1.77
C THR A 38 -7.77 2.51 2.64
N VAL A 39 -6.58 2.47 2.04
CA VAL A 39 -5.32 2.65 2.77
C VAL A 39 -4.33 3.53 2.01
N ASN A 40 -3.51 4.27 2.76
CA ASN A 40 -2.42 5.05 2.18
C ASN A 40 -1.16 4.20 1.96
N SER A 41 -0.32 4.63 1.01
CA SER A 41 0.86 3.90 0.51
C SER A 41 1.89 3.50 1.56
N GLY A 42 1.97 4.22 2.69
CA GLY A 42 2.92 3.98 3.78
C GLY A 42 2.43 3.01 4.85
N LEU A 43 1.18 2.54 4.79
CA LEU A 43 0.66 1.53 5.70
C LEU A 43 1.48 0.23 5.54
N SER A 44 1.87 -0.40 6.65
CA SER A 44 2.57 -1.68 6.58
C SER A 44 1.62 -2.81 6.15
N LEU A 45 2.15 -3.81 5.43
CA LEU A 45 1.37 -4.98 5.01
C LEU A 45 0.80 -5.74 6.21
N GLY A 46 1.57 -5.90 7.29
CA GLY A 46 1.07 -6.49 8.52
C GLY A 46 -0.11 -5.73 9.14
N ARG A 47 -0.12 -4.39 9.05
CA ARG A 47 -1.25 -3.59 9.52
C ARG A 47 -2.46 -3.70 8.58
N LEU A 48 -2.24 -3.77 7.27
CA LEU A 48 -3.30 -4.05 6.29
C LEU A 48 -4.00 -5.38 6.63
N VAL A 49 -3.23 -6.46 6.80
CA VAL A 49 -3.76 -7.78 7.17
C VAL A 49 -4.54 -7.72 8.47
N GLN A 50 -4.02 -7.02 9.48
CA GLN A 50 -4.70 -6.90 10.76
C GLN A 50 -6.00 -6.09 10.68
N LEU A 51 -6.03 -5.01 9.89
CA LEU A 51 -7.25 -4.25 9.65
C LEU A 51 -8.29 -5.09 8.90
N ALA A 52 -7.89 -5.80 7.85
CA ALA A 52 -8.80 -6.68 7.12
C ALA A 52 -9.41 -7.74 8.06
N LYS A 53 -8.56 -8.45 8.81
CA LYS A 53 -9.00 -9.43 9.81
C LYS A 53 -9.99 -8.85 10.83
N ASN A 54 -9.68 -7.68 11.40
CA ASN A 54 -10.51 -7.06 12.44
C ASN A 54 -11.88 -6.61 11.94
N HIS A 55 -12.06 -6.48 10.62
CA HIS A 55 -13.30 -6.07 9.98
C HIS A 55 -13.95 -7.18 9.16
N SER A 56 -13.57 -8.45 9.40
CA SER A 56 -14.11 -9.63 8.70
C SER A 56 -13.94 -9.56 7.17
N LEU A 57 -12.84 -8.96 6.73
CA LEU A 57 -12.45 -8.79 5.33
C LEU A 57 -11.38 -9.85 4.99
N SER A 58 -11.60 -10.65 3.94
CA SER A 58 -10.68 -11.70 3.46
C SER A 58 -9.96 -11.39 2.13
N GLY A 59 -8.81 -11.98 1.87
CA GLY A 59 -8.04 -11.81 0.63
C GLY A 59 -6.76 -10.99 0.80
N ALA A 60 -6.47 -10.47 1.99
CA ALA A 60 -5.18 -9.84 2.32
C ALA A 60 -4.20 -10.81 2.99
N GLU A 61 -4.63 -12.01 3.37
CA GLU A 61 -3.89 -12.96 4.21
C GLU A 61 -2.57 -13.38 3.58
N PHE A 62 -2.49 -13.45 2.26
CA PHE A 62 -1.27 -13.81 1.53
C PHE A 62 -0.14 -12.79 1.71
N LEU A 63 -0.45 -11.57 2.15
CA LEU A 63 0.52 -10.54 2.47
C LEU A 63 1.05 -10.67 3.91
N ALA A 64 0.52 -11.60 4.71
CA ALA A 64 0.98 -11.85 6.07
C ALA A 64 2.44 -12.33 6.05
N GLY A 65 3.27 -11.71 6.90
CA GLY A 65 4.70 -12.01 6.97
C GLY A 65 5.56 -11.32 5.90
N ILE A 66 4.97 -10.77 4.84
CA ILE A 66 5.73 -10.02 3.83
C ILE A 66 6.19 -8.67 4.41
N PRO A 67 7.50 -8.37 4.45
CA PRO A 67 7.98 -7.09 4.90
C PRO A 67 7.75 -6.03 3.83
N GLY A 68 7.01 -4.96 4.15
CA GLY A 68 6.83 -3.86 3.21
C GLY A 68 5.77 -2.87 3.64
N THR A 69 5.46 -1.95 2.73
CA THR A 69 4.26 -1.09 2.79
C THR A 69 3.36 -1.39 1.60
N VAL A 70 2.09 -0.97 1.66
CA VAL A 70 1.12 -1.16 0.58
C VAL A 70 1.63 -0.60 -0.75
N GLY A 71 2.16 0.63 -0.77
CA GLY A 71 2.69 1.21 -2.00
C GLY A 71 3.91 0.48 -2.55
N GLY A 72 4.76 -0.07 -1.67
CA GLY A 72 5.88 -0.91 -2.08
C GLY A 72 5.40 -2.24 -2.66
N ALA A 73 4.40 -2.87 -2.05
CA ALA A 73 3.81 -4.10 -2.55
C ALA A 73 3.20 -3.90 -3.94
N LEU A 74 2.45 -2.83 -4.17
CA LEU A 74 1.89 -2.52 -5.47
C LEU A 74 2.96 -2.29 -6.54
N ALA A 75 3.98 -1.48 -6.24
CA ALA A 75 5.08 -1.21 -7.17
C ALA A 75 5.86 -2.48 -7.58
N MET A 76 5.84 -3.51 -6.73
CA MET A 76 6.53 -4.77 -6.98
C MET A 76 5.60 -5.90 -7.42
N ASN A 77 4.29 -5.65 -7.49
CA ASN A 77 3.28 -6.70 -7.55
C ASN A 77 3.57 -7.81 -6.51
N ALA A 78 3.80 -7.39 -5.26
CA ALA A 78 4.24 -8.29 -4.21
C ALA A 78 3.15 -9.31 -3.87
N GLY A 79 3.50 -10.57 -4.07
CA GLY A 79 2.64 -11.71 -3.93
C GLY A 79 3.26 -12.88 -4.69
N GLY A 80 3.02 -14.10 -4.22
CA GLY A 80 3.37 -15.30 -4.97
C GLY A 80 2.28 -15.60 -5.99
N ASP A 81 1.43 -16.58 -5.68
CA ASP A 81 0.35 -17.05 -6.55
C ASP A 81 -0.85 -16.08 -6.67
N MET A 82 -0.92 -15.08 -5.79
CA MET A 82 -1.95 -14.03 -5.79
C MET A 82 -1.33 -12.68 -6.09
N PHE A 83 -1.97 -11.92 -6.98
CA PHE A 83 -1.51 -10.59 -7.39
C PHE A 83 -2.16 -9.50 -6.55
N ILE A 84 -1.36 -8.48 -6.22
CA ILE A 84 -1.87 -7.24 -5.65
C ILE A 84 -2.06 -6.23 -6.78
N THR A 85 -3.31 -5.85 -7.03
CA THR A 85 -3.66 -4.80 -7.98
C THR A 85 -4.26 -3.63 -7.24
N GLY A 86 -4.07 -2.43 -7.76
CA GLY A 86 -4.63 -1.21 -7.20
C GLY A 86 -5.04 -0.29 -8.34
N TYR A 87 -6.18 0.37 -8.18
CA TYR A 87 -6.56 1.51 -9.01
C TYR A 87 -6.41 2.78 -8.18
N THR A 88 -6.09 3.87 -8.87
CA THR A 88 -5.81 5.16 -8.27
C THR A 88 -7.01 6.08 -8.53
N GLU A 89 -7.77 6.46 -7.50
CA GLU A 89 -8.77 7.53 -7.64
C GLU A 89 -8.11 8.87 -7.27
N SER A 90 -7.88 9.72 -8.27
CA SER A 90 -7.40 11.09 -8.04
C SER A 90 -8.59 12.02 -7.77
N THR A 91 -8.63 12.66 -6.60
CA THR A 91 -9.63 13.70 -6.29
C THR A 91 -9.18 15.12 -6.67
N LEU A 92 -8.23 15.24 -7.61
CA LEU A 92 -7.91 16.52 -8.23
C LEU A 92 -8.89 16.78 -9.38
N ASN A 93 -9.89 17.63 -9.13
CA ASN A 93 -10.80 18.23 -10.12
C ASN A 93 -11.69 17.29 -10.97
N GLU A 94 -12.11 16.12 -10.46
CA GLU A 94 -12.99 15.18 -11.18
C GLU A 94 -12.47 14.71 -12.57
N GLN A 95 -11.20 14.98 -12.89
CA GLN A 95 -10.56 14.60 -14.15
C GLN A 95 -9.28 13.84 -13.84
N ALA A 96 -9.23 12.58 -14.28
CA ALA A 96 -8.09 11.70 -14.14
C ALA A 96 -6.85 12.33 -14.78
N SER A 97 -6.04 12.97 -13.95
CA SER A 97 -4.77 13.59 -14.32
C SER A 97 -3.74 13.15 -13.29
N THR A 98 -2.69 12.51 -13.77
CA THR A 98 -1.69 11.80 -12.96
C THR A 98 -1.00 12.75 -12.00
N GLY A 99 -1.29 12.63 -10.70
CA GLY A 99 -0.68 13.48 -9.67
C GLY A 99 -0.98 13.02 -8.24
N LEU A 100 0.04 12.40 -7.63
CA LEU A 100 0.34 12.36 -6.19
C LEU A 100 -0.78 11.92 -5.22
N TYR A 101 -0.57 10.73 -4.66
CA TYR A 101 -1.23 10.12 -3.48
C TYR A 101 -2.48 9.30 -3.78
N ASP A 102 -2.22 8.07 -4.20
CA ASP A 102 -3.30 7.13 -4.46
C ASP A 102 -3.75 6.45 -3.16
N ILE A 103 -5.05 6.57 -2.92
CA ILE A 103 -5.83 5.66 -2.10
C ILE A 103 -5.86 4.31 -2.83
N TYR A 104 -5.46 3.24 -2.15
CA TYR A 104 -5.51 1.91 -2.73
C TYR A 104 -6.68 1.12 -2.14
N LEU A 105 -7.47 0.57 -3.04
CA LEU A 105 -8.69 -0.18 -2.77
C LEU A 105 -8.36 -1.66 -2.96
N LEU A 106 -8.20 -2.38 -1.86
CA LEU A 106 -8.14 -3.84 -1.92
C LEU A 106 -9.58 -4.33 -2.03
N TYR A 107 -9.96 -4.87 -3.20
CA TYR A 107 -11.17 -5.69 -3.26
C TYR A 107 -10.87 -6.99 -2.52
N VAL A 108 -11.61 -7.16 -1.44
CA VAL A 108 -11.49 -8.25 -0.49
C VAL A 108 -12.87 -8.89 -0.49
N ALA A 109 -12.96 -10.12 -0.98
CA ALA A 109 -14.22 -10.85 -1.01
C ALA A 109 -14.69 -11.10 0.43
N GLY A 110 -15.99 -10.88 0.68
CA GLY A 110 -16.61 -11.20 1.97
C GLY A 110 -16.82 -12.71 2.14
N PHE A 111 -16.81 -13.18 3.39
CA PHE A 111 -17.33 -14.50 3.75
C PHE A 111 -18.84 -14.58 3.56
#